data_AF-A0A7X5R2A1-F1
#
_entry.id   AF-A0A7X5R2A1-F1
#
_cell.length_a   1.000
_cell.length_b   1.000
_cell.length_c   1.000
_cell.angle_alpha   90.00
_cell.angle_beta   90.00
_cell.angle_gamma   90.00
#
_symmetry.space_group_name_H-M   'P 1'
#
loop_
_entity.id
_entity.type
_entity.pdbx_description
1 polymer ?
#
loop_
_entity_poly.entity_id
_entity_poly.type
_entity_poly.pdbx_seq_one_letter_code
_entity_poly.pdbx_strand_id
1 'polypeptide(L)'
;MQIISGPERTTYDVVVIGSGAAGLTAAATAANQGLRVLVLEKASLLGGTSAVSGGMLWVADNHLARAAGISDSLDAAATYVREISRGRGREELLTAAIQHGDEMLRFVQDELGIRFILLDNFPDYSQQLTGASQGGRTVEPALYNAAAGFALGTQLGFLLAGFAPTIGFALLGDGVNGWVPVAVFTAGCLLISAISAFTARETYRVPTVELGKRRSAVSQPVPVLVGTR
;
A
#
# COMPACT_ATOMS: atom_id res chain seq x y z
N MET A 1 15.45 -18.91 -6.01
CA MET A 1 15.35 -18.31 -4.67
C MET A 1 16.46 -17.28 -4.57
N GLN A 2 16.14 -16.00 -4.45
CA GLN A 2 17.14 -14.93 -4.30
C GLN A 2 17.12 -14.43 -2.87
N ILE A 3 18.29 -14.29 -2.25
CA ILE A 3 18.42 -13.64 -0.94
C ILE A 3 18.35 -12.14 -1.19
N ILE A 4 17.32 -11.51 -0.62
CA ILE A 4 17.03 -10.08 -0.84
C ILE A 4 17.90 -9.20 0.05
N SER A 5 18.43 -9.75 1.15
CA SER A 5 19.25 -9.04 2.13
C SER A 5 20.05 -10.02 3.00
N GLY A 6 21.29 -9.64 3.33
CA GLY A 6 22.16 -10.34 4.27
C GLY A 6 22.94 -11.53 3.70
N PRO A 7 23.93 -12.05 4.45
CA PRO A 7 24.67 -13.25 4.06
C PRO A 7 23.80 -14.51 4.20
N GLU A 8 23.96 -15.45 3.28
CA GLU A 8 23.40 -16.79 3.42
C GLU A 8 23.95 -17.46 4.68
N ARG A 9 23.05 -18.08 5.45
CA ARG A 9 23.42 -18.79 6.69
C ARG A 9 22.86 -20.20 6.66
N THR A 10 23.57 -21.10 7.31
CA THR A 10 23.14 -22.50 7.49
C THR A 10 22.08 -22.65 8.57
N THR A 11 21.89 -21.65 9.45
CA THR A 11 20.93 -21.68 10.56
C THR A 11 20.23 -20.33 10.74
N TYR A 12 18.93 -20.40 11.02
CA TYR A 12 18.06 -19.25 11.31
C TYR A 12 17.21 -19.57 12.54
N ASP A 13 16.83 -18.52 13.27
CA ASP A 13 16.00 -18.65 14.48
C ASP A 13 14.51 -18.61 14.11
N VAL A 14 14.16 -17.86 13.06
CA VAL A 14 12.80 -17.75 12.52
C VAL A 14 12.83 -17.87 10.99
N VAL A 15 11.91 -18.67 10.45
CA VAL A 15 11.67 -18.77 9.00
C VAL A 15 10.25 -18.30 8.71
N VAL A 16 10.13 -17.24 7.92
CA VAL A 16 8.87 -16.68 7.47
C VAL A 16 8.64 -17.09 6.02
N ILE A 17 7.46 -17.66 5.74
CA ILE A 17 7.07 -18.08 4.39
C ILE A 17 6.01 -17.12 3.87
N GLY A 18 6.38 -16.34 2.86
CA GLY A 18 5.56 -15.31 2.23
C GLY A 18 6.03 -13.89 2.59
N SER A 19 6.09 -13.04 1.57
CA SER A 19 6.55 -11.64 1.70
C SER A 19 5.41 -10.61 1.65
N GLY A 20 4.18 -11.02 1.94
CA GLY A 20 3.06 -10.08 2.12
C GLY A 20 3.24 -9.22 3.38
N ALA A 21 2.34 -8.27 3.61
CA ALA A 21 2.41 -7.36 4.75
C ALA A 21 2.55 -8.12 6.08
N ALA A 22 1.74 -9.16 6.31
CA ALA A 22 1.84 -9.98 7.52
C ALA A 22 3.20 -10.66 7.69
N GLY A 23 3.75 -11.22 6.61
CA GLY A 23 5.05 -11.91 6.64
C GLY A 23 6.21 -10.95 6.88
N LEU A 24 6.23 -9.83 6.17
CA LEU A 24 7.28 -8.82 6.35
C LEU A 24 7.19 -8.13 7.73
N THR A 25 5.98 -7.86 8.24
CA THR A 25 5.81 -7.34 9.61
C THR A 25 6.30 -8.35 10.64
N ALA A 26 5.92 -9.63 10.53
CA ALA A 26 6.40 -10.67 11.44
C ALA A 26 7.94 -10.83 11.39
N ALA A 27 8.52 -10.80 10.18
CA ALA A 27 9.96 -10.86 10.00
C ALA A 27 10.67 -9.66 10.63
N ALA A 28 10.13 -8.45 10.42
CA ALA A 28 10.65 -7.23 11.00
C ALA A 28 10.56 -7.24 12.53
N THR A 29 9.43 -7.67 13.11
CA THR A 29 9.28 -7.82 14.56
C THR A 29 10.30 -8.79 15.13
N ALA A 30 10.49 -9.97 14.52
CA ALA A 30 11.49 -10.93 14.98
C ALA A 30 12.93 -10.40 14.83
N ALA A 31 13.24 -9.74 13.73
CA ALA A 31 14.55 -9.12 13.51
C ALA A 31 14.81 -7.98 14.51
N ASN A 32 13.79 -7.20 14.89
CA ASN A 32 13.91 -6.15 15.90
C ASN A 32 14.23 -6.71 17.29
N GLN A 33 13.88 -7.97 17.55
CA GLN A 33 14.28 -8.72 18.74
C GLN A 33 15.67 -9.36 18.62
N GLY A 34 16.44 -9.03 17.58
CA GLY A 34 17.79 -9.54 17.35
C GLY A 34 17.86 -10.96 16.80
N LEU A 35 16.73 -11.55 16.39
CA LEU A 35 16.69 -12.91 15.84
C LEU A 35 17.18 -12.94 14.39
N ARG A 36 17.80 -14.05 13.99
CA ARG A 36 18.18 -14.28 12.59
C ARG A 36 16.98 -14.80 11.82
N VAL A 37 16.44 -13.96 10.96
CA VAL A 37 15.21 -14.26 10.22
C VAL A 37 15.51 -14.58 8.75
N LEU A 38 14.91 -15.66 8.24
CA LEU A 38 14.85 -15.95 6.81
C LEU A 38 13.44 -15.69 6.30
N VAL A 39 13.31 -14.90 5.23
CA VAL A 39 12.03 -14.71 4.53
C VAL A 39 12.10 -15.44 3.19
N LEU A 40 11.13 -16.31 2.92
CA LEU A 40 11.01 -17.07 1.68
C LEU A 40 9.82 -16.57 0.88
N GLU A 41 10.05 -16.19 -0.37
CA GLU A 41 9.00 -15.82 -1.33
C GLU A 41 9.11 -16.71 -2.57
N LYS A 42 7.95 -17.20 -3.05
CA LYS A 42 7.89 -18.02 -4.26
C LYS A 42 7.87 -17.17 -5.53
N ALA A 43 7.30 -15.97 -5.44
CA ALA A 43 7.19 -15.03 -6.54
C ALA A 43 8.55 -14.36 -6.84
N SER A 44 8.67 -13.81 -8.04
CA SER A 44 9.85 -13.03 -8.43
C SER A 44 9.89 -11.64 -7.78
N LEU A 45 8.79 -11.18 -7.20
CA LEU A 45 8.63 -9.88 -6.55
C LEU A 45 8.04 -10.06 -5.15
N LEU A 46 8.36 -9.13 -4.25
CA LEU A 46 7.82 -9.11 -2.90
C LEU A 46 6.40 -8.56 -2.84
N GLY A 47 5.73 -8.81 -1.72
CA GLY A 47 4.52 -8.11 -1.30
C GLY A 47 3.21 -8.83 -1.64
N GLY A 48 3.22 -9.79 -2.58
CA GLY A 48 2.04 -10.59 -2.91
C GLY A 48 0.79 -9.75 -3.18
N THR A 49 -0.36 -10.14 -2.61
CA THR A 49 -1.60 -9.35 -2.72
C THR A 49 -1.54 -8.02 -1.96
N SER A 50 -0.71 -7.90 -0.93
CA SER A 50 -0.54 -6.64 -0.19
C SER A 50 0.04 -5.54 -1.07
N ALA A 51 0.93 -5.88 -2.00
CA ALA A 51 1.55 -4.91 -2.92
C ALA A 51 0.56 -4.26 -3.91
N VAL A 52 -0.57 -4.92 -4.19
CA VAL A 52 -1.62 -4.41 -5.09
C VAL A 52 -2.88 -3.97 -4.34
N SER A 53 -2.86 -4.02 -3.00
CA SER A 53 -3.96 -3.54 -2.17
C SER A 53 -4.00 -2.01 -2.15
N GLY A 54 -5.14 -1.44 -1.74
CA GLY A 54 -5.24 0.00 -1.47
C GLY A 54 -4.37 0.48 -0.31
N GLY A 55 -3.70 -0.43 0.41
CA GLY A 55 -2.75 -0.10 1.49
C GLY A 55 -3.37 0.40 2.78
N MET A 56 -4.68 0.57 2.86
CA MET A 56 -5.38 1.07 4.04
C MET A 56 -5.40 0.02 5.16
N LEU A 57 -5.17 0.48 6.38
CA LEU A 57 -5.25 -0.30 7.61
C LEU A 57 -6.38 0.24 8.49
N TRP A 58 -7.18 -0.66 9.04
CA TRP A 58 -8.18 -0.33 10.04
C TRP A 58 -7.62 -0.64 11.43
N VAL A 59 -7.44 0.40 12.25
CA VAL A 59 -6.85 0.34 13.59
C VAL A 59 -7.72 1.17 14.53
N ALA A 60 -8.50 0.50 15.36
CA ALA A 60 -9.36 1.11 16.36
C ALA A 60 -8.56 1.90 17.41
N ASP A 61 -9.13 3.01 17.90
CA ASP A 61 -8.54 3.87 18.95
C ASP A 61 -7.01 4.00 18.79
N ASN A 62 -6.56 4.43 17.61
CA ASN A 62 -5.14 4.58 17.33
C ASN A 62 -4.63 5.94 17.81
N HIS A 63 -3.32 6.01 18.01
CA HIS A 63 -2.66 7.20 18.53
C HIS A 63 -2.74 8.42 17.61
N LEU A 64 -2.85 8.24 16.30
CA LEU A 64 -3.01 9.33 15.35
C LEU A 64 -4.40 9.97 15.49
N ALA A 65 -5.45 9.15 15.61
CA ALA A 65 -6.82 9.59 15.86
C ALA A 65 -6.92 10.36 17.19
N ARG A 66 -6.34 9.82 18.27
CA ARG A 66 -6.28 10.51 19.57
C ARG A 66 -5.55 11.85 19.48
N ALA A 67 -4.42 11.92 18.75
CA ALA A 67 -3.68 13.16 18.54
C ALA A 67 -4.48 14.20 17.74
N ALA A 68 -5.36 13.76 16.84
CA ALA A 68 -6.28 14.60 16.09
C ALA A 68 -7.55 15.00 16.89
N GLY A 69 -7.68 14.57 18.15
CA GLY A 69 -8.84 14.85 18.99
C GLY A 69 -10.09 14.03 18.64
N ILE A 70 -9.95 12.96 17.86
CA ILE A 70 -11.03 12.04 17.52
C ILE A 70 -11.17 11.04 18.66
N SER A 71 -12.35 11.01 19.27
CA SER A 71 -12.70 10.06 20.33
C SER A 71 -13.19 8.75 19.74
N ASP A 72 -12.63 7.64 20.20
CA ASP A 72 -13.02 6.27 19.85
C ASP A 72 -12.76 5.36 21.08
N SER A 73 -13.13 4.09 21.00
CA SER A 73 -12.75 3.10 22.01
C SER A 73 -12.65 1.69 21.44
N LEU A 74 -11.80 0.88 22.07
CA LEU A 74 -11.69 -0.55 21.76
C LEU A 74 -13.01 -1.30 21.97
N ASP A 75 -13.83 -0.90 22.96
CA ASP A 75 -15.14 -1.50 23.21
C ASP A 75 -16.16 -1.22 22.09
N ALA A 76 -16.17 0.02 21.58
CA ALA A 76 -17.01 0.39 20.44
C ALA A 76 -16.58 -0.37 19.19
N ALA A 77 -15.26 -0.45 18.96
CA ALA A 77 -14.68 -1.22 17.87
C ALA A 77 -15.00 -2.72 17.95
N ALA A 78 -14.87 -3.32 19.14
CA ALA A 78 -15.23 -4.72 19.36
C ALA A 78 -16.72 -4.98 19.14
N THR A 79 -17.58 -4.06 19.55
CA THR A 79 -19.02 -4.14 19.28
C THR A 79 -19.29 -4.11 17.78
N TYR A 80 -18.68 -3.16 17.05
CA TYR A 80 -18.82 -3.05 15.60
C TYR A 80 -18.33 -4.30 14.87
N VAL A 81 -17.15 -4.81 15.22
CA VAL A 81 -16.56 -6.03 14.63
C VAL A 81 -17.46 -7.24 14.88
N ARG A 82 -18.05 -7.37 16.08
CA ARG A 82 -18.98 -8.45 16.41
C ARG A 82 -20.26 -8.39 15.58
N GLU A 83 -20.83 -7.20 15.40
CA GLU A 83 -22.03 -6.98 14.58
C GLU A 83 -21.77 -7.28 13.10
N ILE A 84 -20.68 -6.75 12.54
CA ILE A 84 -20.38 -6.89 11.11
C ILE A 84 -19.90 -8.30 10.74
N SER A 85 -19.24 -9.00 11.66
CA SER A 85 -18.77 -10.37 11.43
C SER A 85 -19.92 -11.38 11.38
N ARG A 86 -21.07 -11.05 11.99
CA ARG A 86 -22.27 -11.92 12.05
C ARG A 86 -21.95 -13.32 12.57
N GLY A 87 -21.13 -13.37 13.63
CA GLY A 87 -20.68 -14.63 14.25
C GLY A 87 -19.69 -15.43 13.42
N ARG A 88 -19.04 -14.82 12.43
CA ARG A 88 -17.97 -15.43 11.62
C ARG A 88 -16.61 -14.96 12.08
N GLY A 89 -15.61 -15.81 11.89
CA GLY A 89 -14.24 -15.52 12.31
C GLY A 89 -13.93 -16.10 13.68
N ARG A 90 -12.65 -16.04 14.03
CA ARG A 90 -12.11 -16.55 15.29
C ARG A 90 -12.05 -15.38 16.27
N GLU A 91 -12.83 -15.43 17.35
CA GLU A 91 -12.96 -14.33 18.31
C GLU A 91 -11.61 -13.92 18.89
N GLU A 92 -10.72 -14.89 19.12
CA GLU A 92 -9.36 -14.64 19.62
C GLU A 92 -8.52 -13.83 18.63
N LEU A 93 -8.70 -14.03 17.32
CA LEU A 93 -7.96 -13.27 16.29
C LEU A 93 -8.56 -11.87 16.09
N LEU A 94 -9.89 -11.76 16.13
CA LEU A 94 -10.58 -10.47 16.06
C LEU A 94 -10.22 -9.58 17.25
N THR A 95 -10.23 -10.18 18.44
CA THR A 95 -9.85 -9.51 19.69
C THR A 95 -8.40 -9.06 19.65
N ALA A 96 -7.48 -9.93 19.23
CA ALA A 96 -6.06 -9.57 19.11
C ALA A 96 -5.84 -8.42 18.12
N ALA A 97 -6.52 -8.42 16.98
CA ALA A 97 -6.41 -7.35 15.99
C ALA A 97 -6.88 -5.99 16.54
N ILE A 98 -7.95 -5.98 17.33
CA ILE A 98 -8.47 -4.76 17.98
C ILE A 98 -7.49 -4.28 19.06
N GLN A 99 -7.03 -5.19 19.93
CA GLN A 99 -6.21 -4.84 21.09
C GLN A 99 -4.79 -4.41 20.72
N HIS A 100 -4.17 -5.07 19.75
CA HIS A 100 -2.76 -4.84 19.38
C HIS A 100 -2.58 -3.97 18.14
N GLY A 101 -3.67 -3.44 17.58
CA GLY A 101 -3.62 -2.62 16.38
C GLY A 101 -2.75 -1.36 16.53
N ASP A 102 -2.95 -0.58 17.59
CA ASP A 102 -2.16 0.65 17.83
C ASP A 102 -0.69 0.35 18.16
N GLU A 103 -0.43 -0.75 18.88
CA GLU A 103 0.92 -1.23 19.17
C GLU A 103 1.67 -1.57 17.87
N MET A 104 1.03 -2.34 16.98
CA MET A 104 1.57 -2.64 15.66
C MET A 104 1.81 -1.37 14.84
N LEU A 105 0.85 -0.44 14.84
CA LEU A 105 0.96 0.81 14.09
C LEU A 105 2.17 1.64 14.56
N ARG A 106 2.38 1.76 15.88
CA ARG A 106 3.54 2.42 16.47
C ARG A 106 4.84 1.71 16.14
N PHE A 107 4.90 0.39 16.27
CA PHE A 107 6.09 -0.38 15.90
C PHE A 107 6.51 -0.11 14.45
N VAL A 108 5.55 -0.15 13.53
CA VAL A 108 5.81 0.07 12.11
C VAL A 108 6.22 1.53 11.83
N GLN A 109 5.71 2.50 12.59
CA GLN A 109 6.13 3.90 12.49
C GLN A 109 7.52 4.15 13.06
N ASP A 110 7.72 3.76 14.31
CA ASP A 110 8.85 4.17 15.13
C ASP A 110 10.09 3.33 14.82
N GLU A 111 9.93 2.03 14.60
CA GLU A 111 11.05 1.12 14.35
C GLU A 111 11.34 0.93 12.85
N LEU A 112 10.31 0.93 12.00
CA LEU A 112 10.46 0.67 10.55
C LEU A 112 10.43 1.94 9.70
N GLY A 113 10.13 3.10 10.29
CA GLY A 113 10.12 4.39 9.60
C GLY A 113 8.99 4.58 8.58
N ILE A 114 7.96 3.74 8.61
CA ILE A 114 6.79 3.88 7.73
C ILE A 114 5.90 4.97 8.30
N ARG A 115 5.68 6.04 7.55
CA ARG A 115 4.76 7.11 7.96
C ARG A 115 3.35 6.78 7.54
N PHE A 116 2.37 7.17 8.34
CA PHE A 116 0.95 7.04 8.01
C PHE A 116 0.26 8.40 7.94
N ILE A 117 -0.78 8.46 7.11
CA ILE A 117 -1.76 9.53 7.05
C ILE A 117 -3.02 9.01 7.74
N LEU A 118 -3.57 9.80 8.65
CA LEU A 118 -4.86 9.53 9.28
C LEU A 118 -5.99 9.94 8.34
N LEU A 119 -6.97 9.06 8.15
CA LEU A 119 -8.21 9.41 7.46
C LEU A 119 -9.28 9.75 8.50
N ASP A 120 -9.34 11.02 8.86
CA ASP A 120 -10.25 11.56 9.88
C ASP A 120 -11.73 11.57 9.45
N ASN A 121 -12.00 11.58 8.15
CA ASN A 121 -13.32 11.66 7.55
C ASN A 121 -13.71 10.40 6.75
N PHE A 122 -13.11 9.25 7.09
CA PHE A 122 -13.38 7.98 6.43
C PHE A 122 -14.21 7.05 7.34
N PRO A 123 -15.55 7.09 7.23
CA PRO A 123 -16.44 6.33 8.11
C PRO A 123 -16.33 4.83 7.89
N ASP A 124 -16.61 4.07 8.95
CA ASP A 124 -16.86 2.64 8.85
C ASP A 124 -17.98 2.36 7.82
N TYR A 125 -17.84 1.33 6.98
CA TYR A 125 -18.76 1.13 5.85
C TYR A 125 -20.22 0.89 6.27
N SER A 126 -20.46 0.28 7.43
CA SER A 126 -21.80 -0.05 7.92
C SER A 126 -22.19 0.85 9.09
N GLN A 127 -22.41 2.14 8.80
CA GLN A 127 -22.76 3.17 9.78
C GLN A 127 -24.03 2.90 10.60
N GLN A 128 -24.92 2.04 10.10
CA GLN A 128 -26.12 1.61 10.81
C GLN A 128 -25.85 0.63 11.96
N LEU A 129 -24.64 0.07 12.06
CA LEU A 129 -24.29 -0.91 13.09
C LEU A 129 -23.80 -0.23 14.36
N THR A 130 -24.10 -0.84 15.50
CA THR A 130 -23.64 -0.37 16.82
C THR A 130 -22.11 -0.34 16.88
N GLY A 131 -21.55 0.75 17.40
CA GLY A 131 -20.10 0.92 17.55
C GLY A 131 -19.36 1.42 16.30
N ALA A 132 -20.07 1.68 15.20
CA ALA A 132 -19.50 2.29 14.01
C ALA A 132 -18.93 3.69 14.31
N SER A 133 -17.78 4.02 13.71
CA SER A 133 -17.16 5.35 13.78
C SER A 133 -17.38 6.14 12.49
N GLN A 134 -17.55 7.46 12.61
CA GLN A 134 -17.59 8.40 11.47
C GLN A 134 -16.22 8.64 10.83
N GLY A 135 -15.13 8.21 11.49
CA GLY A 135 -13.77 8.37 10.99
C GLY A 135 -12.69 8.04 12.01
N GLY A 136 -11.43 8.19 11.62
CA GLY A 136 -10.29 8.06 12.53
C GLY A 136 -9.80 6.62 12.77
N ARG A 137 -10.55 5.58 12.41
CA ARG A 137 -10.07 4.18 12.49
C ARG A 137 -9.22 3.75 11.31
N THR A 138 -9.25 4.49 10.20
CA THR A 138 -8.51 4.13 8.98
C THR A 138 -7.25 4.98 8.87
N VAL A 139 -6.13 4.32 8.58
CA VAL A 139 -4.86 4.96 8.26
C VAL A 139 -4.33 4.41 6.94
N GLU A 140 -3.59 5.22 6.20
CA GLU A 140 -2.91 4.78 4.98
C GLU A 140 -1.41 5.10 5.07
N PRO A 141 -0.52 4.27 4.51
CA PRO A 141 0.89 4.60 4.48
C PRO A 141 1.06 5.87 3.63
N ALA A 142 1.71 6.88 4.22
CA ALA A 142 2.14 8.04 3.49
C ALA A 142 3.03 7.60 2.32
N LEU A 143 2.93 8.32 1.21
CA LEU A 143 3.76 8.04 0.04
C LEU A 143 5.24 8.11 0.46
N TYR A 144 5.90 6.95 0.49
CA TYR A 144 7.35 6.87 0.47
C TYR A 144 7.80 7.14 -0.97
N ASN A 145 9.03 7.63 -1.16
CA ASN A 145 9.56 8.01 -2.47
C ASN A 145 9.87 6.78 -3.35
N ALA A 146 8.90 5.89 -3.54
CA ALA A 146 8.86 4.91 -4.60
C ALA A 146 7.94 5.46 -5.69
N ALA A 147 8.55 6.15 -6.65
CA ALA A 147 7.98 6.50 -7.95
C ALA A 147 6.46 6.78 -7.95
N ALA A 148 6.08 7.95 -7.43
CA ALA A 148 4.71 8.49 -7.45
C ALA A 148 4.01 8.37 -8.82
N GLY A 149 4.77 8.23 -9.92
CA GLY A 149 4.23 8.04 -11.28
C GLY A 149 3.33 6.81 -11.45
N PHE A 150 3.67 5.64 -10.87
CA PHE A 150 2.81 4.44 -11.03
C PHE A 150 1.52 4.57 -10.20
N ALA A 151 1.64 5.02 -8.95
CA ALA A 151 0.49 5.21 -8.07
C ALA A 151 -0.47 6.27 -8.63
N LEU A 152 0.05 7.44 -9.05
CA LEU A 152 -0.75 8.49 -9.70
C LEU A 152 -1.34 8.01 -11.04
N GLY A 153 -0.55 7.31 -11.86
CA GLY A 153 -1.03 6.79 -13.14
C GLY A 153 -2.15 5.77 -12.98
N THR A 154 -2.07 4.90 -11.98
CA THR A 154 -3.10 3.91 -11.67
C THR A 154 -4.37 4.58 -11.15
N GLN A 155 -4.25 5.55 -10.24
CA GLN A 155 -5.41 6.27 -9.70
C GLN A 155 -6.13 7.11 -10.78
N LEU A 156 -5.37 7.80 -11.65
CA LEU A 156 -5.94 8.51 -12.80
C LEU A 156 -6.56 7.55 -13.81
N GLY A 157 -5.96 6.38 -14.02
CA GLY A 157 -6.51 5.31 -14.84
C GLY A 157 -7.85 4.79 -14.32
N PHE A 158 -7.96 4.55 -13.01
CA PHE A 158 -9.22 4.14 -12.39
C PHE A 158 -10.29 5.21 -12.41
N LEU A 159 -9.91 6.49 -12.25
CA LEU A 159 -10.85 7.60 -12.42
C LEU A 159 -11.39 7.65 -13.85
N LEU A 160 -10.52 7.59 -14.87
CA LEU A 160 -10.97 7.59 -16.26
C LEU A 160 -11.80 6.35 -16.61
N ALA A 161 -11.38 5.16 -16.18
CA ALA A 161 -12.10 3.91 -16.47
C ALA A 161 -13.43 3.82 -15.71
N GLY A 162 -13.47 4.23 -14.44
CA GLY A 162 -14.66 4.19 -13.59
C GLY A 162 -15.75 5.16 -14.04
N PHE A 163 -15.37 6.31 -14.61
CA PHE A 163 -16.31 7.31 -15.13
C PHE A 163 -16.50 7.25 -16.66
N ALA A 164 -15.87 6.31 -17.36
CA ALA A 164 -15.96 6.19 -18.81
C ALA A 164 -17.41 6.09 -19.34
N PRO A 165 -18.35 5.35 -18.71
CA PRO A 165 -19.74 5.33 -19.14
C PRO A 165 -20.41 6.70 -19.02
N THR A 166 -20.24 7.40 -17.90
CA THR A 166 -20.83 8.73 -17.65
C THR A 166 -20.30 9.77 -18.63
N ILE A 167 -18.99 9.77 -18.88
CA ILE A 167 -18.37 10.67 -19.85
C ILE A 167 -18.84 10.35 -21.27
N GLY A 168 -18.91 9.05 -21.62
CA GLY A 168 -19.42 8.60 -22.91
C GLY A 168 -20.86 9.04 -23.16
N PHE A 169 -21.74 8.90 -22.16
CA PHE A 169 -23.12 9.38 -22.25
C PHE A 169 -23.22 10.90 -22.37
N ALA A 170 -22.41 11.64 -21.62
CA ALA A 170 -22.41 13.11 -21.69
C ALA A 170 -21.94 13.65 -23.04
N LEU A 171 -21.09 12.90 -23.75
CA LEU A 171 -20.56 13.25 -25.07
C LEU A 171 -21.39 12.68 -26.23
N LEU A 172 -22.34 11.79 -25.95
CA LEU A 172 -23.15 11.16 -26.97
C LEU A 172 -24.10 12.19 -27.60
N GLY A 173 -23.93 12.43 -28.90
CA GLY A 173 -24.80 13.30 -29.69
C GLY A 173 -25.99 12.57 -30.30
N ASP A 174 -26.85 13.31 -30.98
CA ASP A 174 -28.00 12.75 -31.68
C ASP A 174 -27.66 12.23 -33.09
N GLY A 175 -28.45 11.27 -33.57
CA GLY A 175 -28.37 10.75 -34.94
C GLY A 175 -27.24 9.73 -35.16
N VAL A 176 -27.09 9.28 -36.42
CA VAL A 176 -26.18 8.18 -36.80
C VAL A 176 -24.69 8.45 -36.53
N ASN A 177 -24.32 9.72 -36.37
CA ASN A 177 -22.95 10.16 -36.09
C ASN A 177 -22.77 10.65 -34.64
N GLY A 178 -23.76 10.45 -33.77
CA GLY A 178 -23.72 10.85 -32.36
C GLY A 178 -22.58 10.24 -31.54
N TRP A 179 -21.98 9.15 -32.02
CA TRP A 179 -20.83 8.48 -31.40
C TRP A 179 -19.48 9.16 -31.69
N VAL A 180 -19.40 10.05 -32.68
CA VAL A 180 -18.13 10.67 -33.13
C VAL A 180 -17.43 11.46 -32.00
N PRO A 181 -18.11 12.28 -31.17
CA PRO A 181 -17.46 12.98 -30.07
C PRO A 181 -16.85 12.03 -29.02
N VAL A 182 -17.52 10.90 -28.74
CA VAL A 182 -16.99 9.85 -27.84
C VAL A 182 -15.72 9.25 -28.42
N ALA A 183 -15.69 8.94 -29.73
CA ALA A 183 -14.51 8.41 -30.40
C ALA A 183 -13.33 9.39 -30.39
N VAL A 184 -13.57 10.69 -30.59
CA VAL A 184 -12.54 11.74 -30.52
C VAL A 184 -11.97 11.84 -29.10
N PHE A 185 -12.83 11.80 -28.08
CA PHE A 185 -12.40 11.81 -26.69
C PHE A 185 -11.52 10.59 -26.36
N THR A 186 -11.95 9.38 -26.74
CA THR A 186 -11.16 8.16 -26.55
C THR A 186 -9.82 8.22 -27.28
N ALA A 187 -9.79 8.70 -28.53
CA ALA A 187 -8.56 8.88 -29.29
C ALA A 187 -7.60 9.87 -28.61
N GLY A 188 -8.13 10.95 -28.01
CA GLY A 188 -7.35 11.88 -27.20
C GLY A 188 -6.71 11.22 -25.98
N CYS A 189 -7.47 10.42 -25.22
CA CYS A 189 -6.93 9.66 -24.09
C CYS A 189 -5.82 8.69 -24.53
N LEU A 190 -6.03 7.94 -25.62
CA LEU A 190 -5.04 7.01 -26.17
C LEU A 190 -3.76 7.74 -26.61
N LEU A 191 -3.89 8.91 -27.25
CA LEU A 191 -2.75 9.72 -27.65
C LEU A 191 -1.95 10.21 -26.44
N ILE A 192 -2.61 10.68 -25.39
CA ILE A 192 -1.94 11.09 -24.14
C ILE A 192 -1.20 9.88 -23.53
N SER A 193 -1.85 8.72 -23.41
CA SER A 193 -1.21 7.51 -22.90
C SER A 193 0.01 7.10 -23.74
N ALA A 194 -0.09 7.17 -25.07
CA ALA A 194 1.03 6.88 -25.97
C ALA A 194 2.18 7.86 -25.76
N ILE A 195 1.91 9.17 -25.73
CA ILE A 195 2.95 10.20 -25.48
C ILE A 195 3.59 9.97 -24.11
N SER A 196 2.80 9.71 -23.06
CA SER A 196 3.32 9.42 -21.73
C SER A 196 4.22 8.17 -21.73
N ALA A 197 3.80 7.08 -22.40
CA ALA A 197 4.62 5.88 -22.52
C ALA A 197 5.93 6.13 -23.28
N PHE A 198 5.89 6.91 -24.37
CA PHE A 198 7.08 7.24 -25.18
C PHE A 198 8.05 8.21 -24.49
N THR A 199 7.54 9.12 -23.67
CA THR A 199 8.34 10.18 -23.01
C THR A 199 8.74 9.82 -21.58
N ALA A 200 8.07 8.85 -20.97
CA ALA A 200 8.44 8.35 -19.65
C ALA A 200 9.85 7.78 -19.69
N ARG A 201 10.67 8.21 -18.73
CA ARG A 201 11.99 7.62 -18.54
C ARG A 201 11.80 6.25 -17.90
N GLU A 202 12.43 5.25 -18.52
CA GLU A 202 12.42 3.90 -18.00
C GLU A 202 13.20 3.83 -16.68
N THR A 203 12.48 3.62 -15.58
CA THR A 203 13.04 3.67 -14.21
C THR A 203 13.09 2.31 -13.53
N TYR A 204 12.60 1.23 -14.15
CA TYR A 204 12.57 -0.09 -13.49
C TYR A 204 13.95 -0.66 -13.13
N ARG A 205 15.02 -0.20 -13.81
CA ARG A 205 16.41 -0.61 -13.53
C ARG A 205 17.16 0.36 -12.61
N VAL A 206 16.55 1.47 -12.23
CA VAL A 206 17.20 2.48 -11.39
C VAL A 206 17.00 2.08 -9.92
N PRO A 207 18.09 1.91 -9.13
CA PRO A 207 17.97 1.63 -7.70
C PRO A 207 17.07 2.67 -7.01
N THR A 208 16.21 2.24 -6.09
CA THR A 208 15.21 3.11 -5.45
C THR A 208 15.83 4.37 -4.82
N VAL A 209 17.04 4.25 -4.27
CA VAL A 209 17.81 5.35 -3.66
C VAL A 209 18.32 6.39 -4.67
N GLU A 210 18.27 6.10 -5.96
CA GLU A 210 18.69 6.99 -7.05
C GLU A 210 17.50 7.61 -7.81
N LEU A 211 16.28 7.11 -7.61
CA LEU A 211 15.08 7.66 -8.22
C LEU A 211 14.84 9.13 -7.79
N GLY A 212 14.53 9.98 -8.76
CA GLY A 212 14.25 11.41 -8.53
C GLY A 212 15.48 12.31 -8.40
N LYS A 213 16.71 11.77 -8.35
CA LYS A 213 17.94 12.58 -8.38
C LYS A 213 18.17 13.11 -9.81
N ARG A 214 18.40 14.42 -9.97
CA ARG A 214 18.92 14.98 -11.24
C ARG A 214 20.30 14.37 -11.49
N ARG A 215 20.54 13.79 -12.67
CA ARG A 215 21.88 13.40 -13.12
C ARG A 215 22.75 14.65 -13.26
N SER A 216 23.35 15.09 -12.16
CA SER A 216 24.39 16.10 -12.11
C SER A 216 25.59 15.46 -11.43
N ALA A 217 26.67 15.32 -12.18
CA ALA A 217 27.98 14.75 -11.79
C ALA A 217 27.97 13.28 -11.33
N VAL A 218 27.98 12.37 -12.32
CA VAL A 218 28.52 11.02 -12.13
C VAL A 218 30.01 11.17 -11.80
N SER A 219 30.39 11.03 -10.53
CA SER A 219 31.73 10.56 -10.21
C SER A 219 31.83 9.11 -10.66
N GLN A 220 32.95 8.80 -11.32
CA GLN A 220 33.22 7.51 -11.97
C GLN A 220 32.92 6.32 -11.04
N PRO A 221 32.42 5.19 -11.57
CA PRO A 221 32.17 3.99 -10.76
C PRO A 221 33.46 3.52 -10.10
N VAL A 222 33.42 3.37 -8.77
CA VAL A 222 34.48 2.71 -8.00
C VAL A 222 34.57 1.25 -8.46
N PRO A 223 35.74 0.72 -8.86
CA PRO A 223 35.86 -0.67 -9.23
C PRO A 223 35.52 -1.55 -8.04
N VAL A 224 34.49 -2.39 -8.17
CA VAL A 224 34.25 -3.48 -7.24
C VAL A 224 35.39 -4.47 -7.43
N LEU A 225 36.32 -4.50 -6.48
CA LEU A 225 37.34 -5.53 -6.38
C LEU A 225 36.63 -6.87 -6.15
N VAL A 226 36.51 -7.67 -7.21
CA VAL A 226 36.16 -9.07 -7.13
C VAL A 226 37.34 -9.78 -6.49
N GLY A 227 37.28 -9.95 -5.16
CA GLY A 227 38.23 -10.75 -4.42
C GLY A 227 38.06 -12.22 -4.78
N THR A 228 38.97 -12.76 -5.58
CA THR A 228 39.20 -14.21 -5.66
C THR A 228 39.95 -14.66 -4.41
N ARG A 229 39.30 -15.47 -3.57
CA ARG A 229 39.81 -16.72 -2.97
C ARG A 229 38.79 -17.29 -1.99
#